data_AF-A0A962S406-F1
#
_entry.id   AF-A0A962S406-F1
#
_cell.length_a   1.000
_cell.length_b   1.000
_cell.length_c   1.000
_cell.angle_alpha   90.00
_cell.angle_beta   90.00
_cell.angle_gamma   90.00
#
_symmetry.space_group_name_H-M   'P 1'
#
loop_
_entity.id
_entity.type
_entity.pdbx_description
1 polymer ?
#
loop_
_entity_poly.entity_id
_entity_poly.type
_entity_poly.pdbx_seq_one_letter_code
_entity_poly.pdbx_strand_id
1 'polypeptide(L)'
;MNISRFALSLFTVNAACDTTAFALAIEGPLEQRPHFRAPQAVVEMFLQAVDRGELVVFDRRISKSMLVPIRIEYVYELKYPVPKVKVYSELREPMPVPGQENCRLRGISATLDAGGSIIETEAHVWSE
;
A
#
# COMPACT_ATOMS: atom_id res chain seq x y z
N MET A 1 -46.52 30.22 -55.94
CA MET A 1 -45.13 29.71 -56.04
C MET A 1 -44.24 30.74 -55.34
N ASN A 2 -43.70 30.60 -54.13
CA ASN A 2 -43.57 29.54 -53.13
C ASN A 2 -43.85 30.15 -51.76
N ILE A 3 -44.54 29.42 -50.89
CA ILE A 3 -44.89 29.83 -49.52
C ILE A 3 -43.78 29.33 -48.61
N SER A 4 -42.95 30.23 -48.08
CA SER A 4 -41.92 29.87 -47.08
C SER A 4 -42.54 29.93 -45.69
N ARG A 5 -42.70 28.75 -45.08
CA ARG A 5 -43.25 28.56 -43.74
C ARG A 5 -42.14 28.78 -42.71
N PHE A 6 -42.28 29.82 -41.89
CA PHE A 6 -41.48 29.98 -40.67
C PHE A 6 -42.01 29.02 -39.60
N ALA A 7 -41.22 28.01 -39.25
CA ALA A 7 -41.51 27.09 -38.16
C ALA A 7 -41.06 27.71 -36.83
N LEU A 8 -42.01 27.98 -35.94
CA LEU A 8 -41.75 28.28 -34.52
C LEU A 8 -41.43 26.96 -33.82
N SER A 9 -40.20 26.84 -33.30
CA SER A 9 -39.79 25.73 -32.45
C SER A 9 -40.40 25.88 -31.06
N LEU A 10 -41.25 24.93 -30.67
CA LEU A 10 -41.73 24.79 -29.30
C LEU A 10 -40.61 24.16 -28.46
N PHE A 11 -40.09 24.89 -27.46
CA PHE A 11 -39.26 24.28 -26.42
C PHE A 11 -40.16 23.56 -25.42
N THR A 12 -40.20 22.24 -25.47
CA THR A 12 -40.76 21.41 -24.40
C THR A 12 -39.70 21.21 -23.32
N VAL A 13 -39.99 21.69 -22.11
CA VAL A 13 -39.18 21.41 -20.92
C VAL A 13 -39.46 19.96 -20.50
N ASN A 14 -38.52 19.06 -20.76
CA ASN A 14 -38.55 17.72 -20.15
C ASN A 14 -38.07 17.85 -18.69
N ALA A 15 -39.02 17.82 -17.75
CA ALA A 15 -38.70 17.54 -16.35
C ALA A 15 -38.31 16.05 -16.26
N ALA A 16 -37.01 15.77 -16.29
CA ALA A 16 -36.50 14.46 -15.94
C ALA A 16 -36.80 14.24 -14.44
N CYS A 17 -37.72 13.32 -14.16
CA CYS A 17 -37.93 12.81 -12.83
C CYS A 17 -36.68 12.02 -12.46
N ASP A 18 -35.80 12.59 -11.63
CA ASP A 18 -34.67 11.88 -11.04
C ASP A 18 -35.21 10.81 -10.09
N THR A 19 -35.52 9.63 -10.63
CA THR A 19 -35.56 8.40 -9.82
C THR A 19 -34.15 8.10 -9.38
N THR A 20 -33.75 8.71 -8.27
CA THR A 20 -32.63 8.25 -7.45
C THR A 20 -33.01 6.88 -6.91
N ALA A 21 -32.66 5.84 -7.68
CA ALA A 21 -32.61 4.49 -7.17
C ALA A 21 -31.53 4.46 -6.08
N PHE A 22 -31.93 4.60 -4.81
CA PHE A 22 -31.08 4.21 -3.71
C PHE A 22 -30.77 2.73 -3.91
N ALA A 23 -29.52 2.41 -4.22
CA ALA A 23 -29.04 1.04 -4.15
C ALA A 23 -29.29 0.56 -2.73
N LEU A 24 -30.29 -0.30 -2.56
CA LEU A 24 -30.52 -1.00 -1.31
C LEU A 24 -29.26 -1.82 -1.08
N ALA A 25 -28.43 -1.41 -0.12
CA ALA A 25 -27.32 -2.22 0.33
C ALA A 25 -27.93 -3.47 0.95
N ILE A 26 -28.07 -4.53 0.15
CA ILE A 26 -28.29 -5.87 0.67
C ILE A 26 -27.00 -6.18 1.43
N GLU A 27 -27.05 -6.11 2.75
CA GLU A 27 -25.99 -6.66 3.61
C GLU A 27 -25.92 -8.15 3.29
N GLY A 28 -25.05 -8.51 2.34
CA GLY A 28 -24.64 -9.88 2.12
C GLY A 28 -24.02 -10.45 3.41
N PRO A 29 -23.81 -11.77 3.49
CA PRO A 29 -23.21 -12.38 4.67
C PRO A 29 -21.93 -11.60 4.99
N LEU A 30 -21.80 -11.15 6.25
CA LEU A 30 -20.65 -10.39 6.74
C LEU A 30 -19.38 -11.02 6.18
N GLU A 31 -18.77 -10.37 5.18
CA GLU A 31 -17.49 -10.81 4.67
C GLU A 31 -16.57 -10.99 5.87
N GLN A 32 -15.94 -12.16 5.96
CA GLN A 32 -15.00 -12.44 7.03
C GLN A 32 -13.95 -11.33 7.02
N ARG A 33 -14.01 -10.44 8.02
CA ARG A 33 -13.04 -9.36 8.14
C ARG A 33 -11.65 -10.01 8.09
N PRO A 34 -10.74 -9.51 7.23
CA PRO A 34 -9.40 -10.07 7.16
C PRO A 34 -8.82 -10.14 8.56
N HIS A 35 -8.47 -11.35 9.00
CA HIS A 35 -7.95 -11.58 10.33
C HIS A 35 -6.49 -11.12 10.35
N PHE A 36 -6.29 -9.82 10.55
CA PHE A 36 -4.97 -9.24 10.66
C PHE A 36 -4.26 -9.76 11.90
N ARG A 37 -2.98 -10.09 11.76
CA ARG A 37 -2.15 -10.42 12.92
C ARG A 37 -1.98 -9.17 13.78
N ALA A 38 -1.85 -9.36 15.08
CA ALA A 38 -1.46 -8.29 15.97
C ALA A 38 -0.11 -7.68 15.51
N PRO A 39 0.07 -6.36 15.55
CA PRO A 39 1.30 -5.71 15.09
C PRO A 39 2.58 -6.32 15.70
N GLN A 40 2.53 -6.71 16.97
CA GLN A 40 3.66 -7.33 17.67
C GLN A 40 4.07 -8.67 17.04
N ALA A 41 3.10 -9.49 16.64
CA ALA A 41 3.36 -10.77 15.98
C ALA A 41 3.95 -10.59 14.58
N VAL A 42 3.56 -9.51 13.87
CA VAL A 42 4.18 -9.14 12.60
C VAL A 42 5.63 -8.71 12.80
N VAL A 43 5.91 -7.86 13.80
CA VAL A 43 7.27 -7.45 14.12
C VAL A 43 8.14 -8.66 14.47
N GLU A 44 7.63 -9.59 15.30
CA GLU A 44 8.39 -10.79 15.66
C GLU A 44 8.74 -11.63 14.42
N MET A 45 7.77 -11.85 13.54
CA MET A 45 7.98 -12.58 12.29
C MET A 45 8.99 -11.88 11.38
N PHE A 46 8.91 -10.55 11.25
CA PHE A 46 9.89 -9.76 10.53
C PHE A 46 11.31 -9.94 11.11
N LEU A 47 11.47 -9.82 12.43
CA LEU A 47 12.78 -9.96 13.06
C LEU A 47 13.33 -11.39 12.96
N GLN A 48 12.47 -12.41 12.96
CA GLN A 48 12.87 -13.79 12.67
C GLN A 48 13.40 -13.94 11.23
N ALA A 49 12.75 -13.30 10.25
CA ALA A 49 13.24 -13.28 8.87
C ALA A 49 14.60 -12.57 8.73
N VAL A 50 14.77 -11.46 9.45
CA VAL A 50 16.06 -10.76 9.57
C VAL A 50 17.13 -11.68 10.17
N ASP A 51 16.82 -12.43 11.24
CA ASP A 51 17.74 -13.39 11.86
C ASP A 51 18.12 -14.54 10.91
N ARG A 52 17.23 -14.96 10.00
CA ARG A 52 17.54 -15.90 8.91
C ARG A 52 18.46 -15.31 7.84
N GLY A 53 18.74 -14.00 7.90
CA GLY A 53 19.63 -13.29 6.98
C GLY A 53 18.96 -12.87 5.67
N GLU A 54 17.64 -12.83 5.63
CA GLU A 54 16.87 -12.49 4.42
C GLU A 54 16.92 -10.99 4.09
N LEU A 55 17.16 -10.14 5.08
CA LEU A 55 17.26 -8.70 4.85
C LEU A 55 18.68 -8.30 4.42
N VAL A 56 18.83 -8.05 3.13
CA VAL A 56 20.08 -7.62 2.50
C VAL A 56 19.86 -6.28 1.80
N VAL A 57 20.72 -5.30 2.09
CA VAL A 57 20.71 -4.00 1.44
C VAL A 57 22.14 -3.65 1.03
N PHE A 58 22.36 -3.26 -0.23
CA PHE A 58 23.69 -2.95 -0.77
C PHE A 58 24.73 -4.06 -0.50
N ASP A 59 24.35 -5.32 -0.78
CA ASP A 59 25.16 -6.53 -0.54
C ASP A 59 25.56 -6.77 0.93
N ARG A 60 24.98 -6.01 1.86
CA ARG A 60 25.20 -6.15 3.30
C ARG A 60 23.96 -6.73 3.98
N ARG A 61 24.18 -7.80 4.75
CA ARG A 61 23.17 -8.32 5.68
C ARG A 61 22.91 -7.31 6.78
N ILE A 62 21.64 -7.01 7.02
CA ILE A 62 21.19 -6.15 8.09
C ILE A 62 20.79 -7.05 9.26
N SER A 63 21.27 -6.75 10.47
CA SER A 63 20.88 -7.49 11.67
C SER A 63 19.72 -6.80 12.39
N LYS A 64 18.95 -7.57 13.17
CA LYS A 64 17.85 -7.00 13.99
C LYS A 64 18.33 -5.93 14.98
N SER A 65 19.57 -6.00 15.44
CA SER A 65 20.14 -5.02 16.36
C SER A 65 20.32 -3.65 15.72
N MET A 66 20.41 -3.57 14.38
CA MET A 66 20.54 -2.32 13.63
C MET A 66 19.19 -1.61 13.42
N LEU A 67 18.07 -2.29 13.68
CA LEU A 67 16.74 -1.84 13.29
C LEU A 67 15.92 -1.37 14.49
N VAL A 68 15.03 -0.43 14.21
CA VAL A 68 13.92 -0.03 15.06
C VAL A 68 12.65 -0.07 14.22
N PRO A 69 11.82 -1.13 14.31
CA PRO A 69 10.54 -1.19 13.61
C PRO A 69 9.60 -0.10 14.12
N ILE A 70 9.07 0.74 13.21
CA ILE A 70 8.23 1.90 13.57
C ILE A 70 6.81 1.75 13.05
N ARG A 71 6.62 1.13 11.89
CA ARG A 71 5.32 1.11 11.21
C ARG A 71 5.07 -0.20 10.49
N ILE A 72 3.83 -0.65 10.52
CA ILE A 72 3.32 -1.79 9.75
C ILE A 72 2.21 -1.28 8.82
N GLU A 73 2.27 -1.73 7.57
CA GLU A 73 1.32 -1.41 6.51
C GLU A 73 0.76 -2.72 5.94
N TYR A 74 -0.56 -2.80 5.77
CA TYR A 74 -1.23 -3.89 5.06
C TYR A 74 -1.55 -3.41 3.65
N VAL A 75 -0.85 -3.94 2.65
CA VAL A 75 -0.92 -3.49 1.27
C VAL A 75 -1.75 -4.47 0.45
N TYR A 76 -2.84 -3.97 -0.14
CA TYR A 76 -3.69 -4.74 -1.03
C TYR A 76 -3.33 -4.45 -2.49
N GLU A 77 -3.11 -5.50 -3.27
CA GLU A 77 -3.08 -5.39 -4.72
C GLU A 77 -4.49 -5.68 -5.26
N LEU A 78 -5.03 -4.85 -6.16
CA LEU A 78 -6.38 -5.05 -6.70
C LEU A 78 -6.55 -6.39 -7.45
N LYS A 79 -5.44 -7.03 -7.84
CA LYS A 79 -5.43 -8.34 -8.51
C LYS A 79 -5.52 -9.52 -7.54
N TYR A 80 -5.17 -9.33 -6.27
CA TYR A 80 -5.05 -10.41 -5.30
C TYR A 80 -5.79 -10.08 -4.00
N PRO A 81 -6.66 -10.97 -3.50
CA PRO A 81 -7.46 -10.69 -2.32
C PRO A 81 -6.68 -10.80 -1.00
N VAL A 82 -5.41 -11.22 -1.04
CA VAL A 82 -4.57 -11.40 0.15
C VAL A 82 -3.62 -10.21 0.30
N PRO A 83 -3.67 -9.48 1.43
CA PRO A 83 -2.76 -8.36 1.64
C PRO A 83 -1.34 -8.85 1.89
N LYS A 84 -0.37 -8.12 1.36
CA LYS A 84 1.02 -8.19 1.79
C LYS A 84 1.22 -7.35 3.03
N VAL A 85 2.19 -7.71 3.86
CA VAL A 85 2.51 -6.95 5.08
C VAL A 85 3.85 -6.29 4.90
N LYS A 86 3.91 -4.97 5.03
CA LYS A 86 5.13 -4.19 4.89
C LYS A 86 5.51 -3.60 6.25
N VAL A 87 6.77 -3.78 6.64
CA VAL A 87 7.33 -3.28 7.89
C VAL A 87 8.37 -2.23 7.58
N TYR A 88 8.12 -0.99 8.00
CA TYR A 88 9.11 0.08 7.96
C TYR A 88 9.89 0.11 9.27
N SER A 89 11.21 0.11 9.15
CA SER A 89 12.15 0.22 10.25
C SER A 89 13.14 1.35 10.00
N GLU A 90 13.44 2.11 11.02
CA GLU A 90 14.59 3.01 11.01
C GLU A 90 15.86 2.24 11.34
N LEU A 91 16.98 2.71 10.79
CA LEU A 91 18.28 2.28 11.23
C LEU A 91 18.68 3.08 12.47
N ARG A 92 19.19 2.38 13.49
CA ARG A 92 19.76 3.02 14.69
C ARG A 92 20.92 3.95 14.33
N GLU A 93 21.73 3.52 13.37
CA GLU A 93 22.84 4.29 12.83
C GLU A 93 22.69 4.38 11.31
N PRO A 94 22.72 5.59 10.73
CA PRO A 94 22.65 5.76 9.28
C PRO A 94 23.80 5.03 8.59
N MET A 95 23.53 4.43 7.45
CA MET A 95 24.53 3.71 6.66
C MET A 95 24.91 4.48 5.40
N PRO A 96 26.17 4.39 4.94
CA PRO A 96 26.58 4.96 3.66
C PRO A 96 25.87 4.25 2.50
N VAL A 97 25.56 5.02 1.45
CA VAL A 97 25.05 4.48 0.17
C VAL A 97 26.23 4.32 -0.79
N PRO A 98 26.49 3.13 -1.35
CA PRO A 98 27.60 2.93 -2.27
C PRO A 98 27.55 3.89 -3.46
N GLY A 99 28.68 4.53 -3.76
CA GLY A 99 28.80 5.47 -4.88
C GLY A 99 28.13 6.83 -4.67
N GLN A 100 27.63 7.14 -3.46
CA GLN A 100 26.99 8.40 -3.12
C GLN A 100 27.56 8.97 -1.82
N GLU A 101 28.25 10.11 -1.90
CA GLU A 101 28.93 10.69 -0.74
C GLU A 101 27.99 11.48 0.20
N ASN A 102 26.97 12.13 -0.38
CA ASN A 102 26.07 13.03 0.34
C ASN A 102 24.72 12.39 0.68
N CYS A 103 24.63 11.05 0.66
CA CYS A 103 23.40 10.32 0.91
C CYS A 103 23.61 9.26 1.99
N ARG A 104 22.62 9.10 2.87
CA ARG A 104 22.58 8.01 3.86
C ARG A 104 21.29 7.22 3.76
N LEU A 105 21.45 5.91 3.91
CA LEU A 105 20.35 5.02 4.24
C LEU A 105 19.96 5.27 5.69
N ARG A 106 18.71 5.65 5.92
CA ARG A 106 18.18 5.94 7.28
C ARG A 106 17.05 4.99 7.67
N GLY A 107 16.39 4.37 6.70
CA GLY A 107 15.31 3.43 6.96
C GLY A 107 15.21 2.37 5.88
N ILE A 108 14.52 1.29 6.21
CA ILE A 108 14.31 0.13 5.34
C ILE A 108 12.85 -0.29 5.48
N SER A 109 12.16 -0.50 4.35
CA SER A 109 10.90 -1.24 4.36
C SER A 109 11.12 -2.65 3.83
N ALA A 110 10.55 -3.63 4.52
CA ALA A 110 10.55 -5.02 4.08
C ALA A 110 9.10 -5.51 3.92
N THR A 111 8.79 -6.13 2.78
CA THR A 111 7.50 -6.77 2.55
C THR A 111 7.60 -8.25 2.84
N LEU A 112 6.69 -8.76 3.66
CA LEU A 112 6.56 -10.16 4.03
C LEU A 112 5.45 -10.84 3.23
N ASP A 113 5.69 -12.10 2.88
CA ASP A 113 4.63 -13.02 2.43
C ASP A 113 3.85 -13.62 3.62
N ALA A 114 2.86 -14.48 3.31
CA ALA A 114 2.04 -15.14 4.32
C ALA A 114 2.83 -16.11 5.24
N GLY A 115 3.96 -16.62 4.77
CA GLY A 115 4.87 -17.50 5.50
C GLY A 115 5.86 -16.75 6.40
N GLY A 116 5.96 -15.42 6.26
CA GLY A 116 6.88 -14.60 7.00
C GLY A 116 8.28 -14.52 6.41
N SER A 117 8.42 -14.77 5.10
CA SER A 117 9.65 -14.53 4.36
C SER A 117 9.67 -13.12 3.79
N ILE A 118 10.83 -12.48 3.76
CA ILE A 118 11.02 -11.18 3.09
C ILE A 118 11.07 -11.42 1.59
N ILE A 119 10.10 -10.84 0.87
CA ILE A 119 9.97 -10.97 -0.58
C ILE A 119 10.35 -9.69 -1.34
N GLU A 120 10.42 -8.56 -0.64
CA GLU A 120 10.79 -7.26 -1.21
C GLU A 120 11.46 -6.40 -0.14
N THR A 121 12.41 -5.58 -0.56
CA THR A 121 13.13 -4.65 0.31
C THR A 121 13.29 -3.31 -0.39
N GLU A 122 12.95 -2.24 0.32
CA GLU A 122 13.10 -0.86 -0.14
C GLU A 122 14.06 -0.10 0.78
N ALA A 123 15.04 0.56 0.18
CA ALA A 123 16.02 1.38 0.89
C ALA A 123 15.54 2.84 0.90
N HIS A 124 15.38 3.42 2.09
CA HIS A 124 14.97 4.81 2.24
C HIS A 124 16.20 5.68 2.51
N VAL A 125 16.51 6.53 1.53
CA VAL A 125 17.74 7.32 1.48
C VAL A 125 17.43 8.81 1.56
N TRP A 126 18.20 9.55 2.35
CA TRP A 126 18.12 11.00 2.47
C TRP A 126 19.47 11.64 2.16
N SER A 127 19.44 12.86 1.62
CA SER A 127 20.62 13.72 1.51
C SER A 127 21.07 14.20 2.89
N GLU A 128 22.37 14.32 3.10
CA GLU A 128 22.95 15.03 4.27
C GLU A 128 23.10 16.53 4.03
#